data_AF-A0A520GSF8-F1
#
_entry.id   AF-A0A520GSF8-F1
#
_cell.length_a   1.000
_cell.length_b   1.000
_cell.length_c   1.000
_cell.angle_alpha   90.00
_cell.angle_beta   90.00
_cell.angle_gamma   90.00
#
_symmetry.space_group_name_H-M   'P 1'
#
loop_
_entity.id
_entity.type
_entity.pdbx_description
1 polymer ?
#
loop_
_entity_poly.entity_id
_entity_poly.type
_entity_poly.pdbx_seq_one_letter_code
_entity_poly.pdbx_strand_id
1 'polypeptide(L)' 'VAPVGVDEDPVTGSLNASLAQWLIAEGHLGERYVAGQGRCLGRDGRVHVARDAQGQVWIGGDSVTCVEGHVHL' A
#
# COMPACT_ATOMS: atom_id res chain seq x y z
N VAL A 1 -20.29 -12.18 -4.46
CA VAL A 1 -18.89 -12.51 -4.78
C VAL A 1 -18.16 -11.21 -5.07
N ALA A 2 -16.90 -11.08 -4.64
CA ALA A 2 -16.13 -9.87 -4.92
C ALA A 2 -15.94 -9.68 -6.44
N PRO A 3 -16.00 -8.45 -6.97
CA PRO A 3 -16.00 -8.17 -8.41
C PRO A 3 -14.73 -8.61 -9.15
N VAL A 4 -13.63 -8.90 -8.44
CA VAL A 4 -12.35 -9.36 -9.00
C VAL A 4 -11.95 -10.75 -8.46
N GLY A 5 -12.86 -11.45 -7.76
CA GLY A 5 -12.56 -12.76 -7.16
C GLY A 5 -11.59 -12.71 -5.97
N VAL A 6 -11.30 -11.51 -5.45
CA VAL A 6 -10.49 -11.27 -4.25
C VAL A 6 -11.41 -10.66 -3.19
N ASP A 7 -11.70 -11.40 -2.12
CA ASP A 7 -12.60 -10.93 -1.06
C ASP A 7 -11.97 -9.85 -0.18
N GLU A 8 -10.65 -9.90 0.02
CA GLU A 8 -9.86 -8.88 0.71
C GLU A 8 -8.45 -8.80 0.06
N ASP A 9 -8.00 -7.58 -0.25
CA ASP A 9 -6.68 -7.33 -0.82
C ASP A 9 -5.61 -7.28 0.31
N PRO A 10 -4.52 -8.07 0.23
CA PRO A 10 -3.50 -8.09 1.27
C PRO A 10 -2.76 -6.76 1.44
N VAL A 11 -2.53 -5.98 0.37
CA VAL A 11 -1.83 -4.69 0.43
C VAL A 11 -2.29 -3.78 -0.72
N THR A 12 -3.07 -2.73 -0.41
CA THR A 12 -3.62 -1.82 -1.43
C THR A 12 -2.85 -0.51 -1.46
N GLY A 13 -1.84 -0.41 -2.31
CA GLY A 13 -0.99 0.81 -2.42
C GLY A 13 -1.77 2.08 -2.79
N SER A 14 -2.72 1.98 -3.73
CA SER A 14 -3.52 3.12 -4.19
C SER A 14 -4.45 3.67 -3.11
N LEU A 15 -5.07 2.81 -2.30
CA LEU A 15 -5.86 3.23 -1.15
C LEU A 15 -4.99 3.97 -0.12
N ASN A 16 -3.81 3.42 0.20
CA ASN A 16 -2.87 4.06 1.11
C ASN A 16 -2.42 5.44 0.58
N ALA A 17 -2.24 5.61 -0.73
CA ALA A 17 -1.92 6.91 -1.35
C ALA A 17 -3.03 7.95 -1.12
N SER A 18 -4.28 7.58 -1.36
CA SER A 18 -5.43 8.47 -1.19
C SER A 18 -5.70 8.79 0.29
N LEU A 19 -5.59 7.78 1.16
CA LEU A 19 -5.80 7.95 2.59
C LEU A 19 -4.72 8.84 3.21
N ALA A 20 -3.46 8.69 2.79
CA ALA A 20 -2.36 9.55 3.22
C ALA A 20 -2.59 11.02 2.91
N GLN A 21 -3.12 11.35 1.73
CA GLN A 21 -3.43 12.73 1.36
C GLN A 21 -4.39 13.38 2.37
N TRP A 22 -5.45 12.67 2.76
CA TRP A 22 -6.41 13.16 3.75
C TRP A 22 -5.82 13.19 5.16
N LEU A 23 -5.21 12.09 5.62
CA LEU A 23 -4.67 11.96 6.99
C LEU A 23 -3.59 13.00 7.30
N ILE A 24 -2.73 13.30 6.33
CA ILE A 24 -1.68 14.30 6.49
C ILE A 24 -2.27 15.71 6.43
N ALA A 25 -3.18 15.98 5.49
CA ALA A 25 -3.79 17.31 5.35
C ALA A 25 -4.55 17.75 6.61
N GLU A 26 -5.23 16.81 7.28
CA GLU A 26 -5.97 17.06 8.53
C GLU A 26 -5.07 16.95 9.78
N GLY A 27 -3.78 16.67 9.62
CA GLY A 27 -2.83 16.56 10.74
C GLY A 27 -3.03 15.33 11.64
N HIS A 28 -3.74 14.31 11.17
CA HIS A 28 -3.95 13.06 11.91
C HIS A 28 -2.69 12.19 11.98
N LEU A 29 -1.87 12.21 10.93
CA LEU A 29 -0.57 11.55 10.88
C LEU A 29 0.51 12.53 10.39
N GLY A 30 1.76 12.24 10.73
CA GLY A 30 2.90 13.02 10.23
C GLY A 30 3.21 12.77 8.76
N GLU A 31 4.12 13.57 8.22
CA GLU A 31 4.54 13.54 6.81
C GLU A 31 5.22 12.22 6.39
N ARG A 32 5.61 11.37 7.34
CA ARG A 32 6.22 10.05 7.11
C ARG A 32 5.70 9.04 8.11
N TYR A 33 5.22 7.91 7.63
CA TYR A 33 4.77 6.80 8.47
C TYR A 33 4.76 5.47 7.71
N VAL A 34 4.52 4.38 8.45
CA VAL A 34 4.35 3.04 7.87
C VAL A 34 2.95 2.55 8.19
N ALA A 35 2.19 2.21 7.15
CA ALA A 35 0.89 1.55 7.30
C ALA A 35 1.03 0.02 7.18
N GLY A 36 0.30 -0.70 8.02
CA GLY A 36 0.20 -2.16 7.97
C GLY A 36 -1.13 -2.62 7.37
N GLN A 37 -1.11 -3.61 6.47
CA GLN A 37 -2.31 -4.21 5.88
C GLN A 37 -2.16 -5.73 5.73
N GLY A 38 -3.29 -6.45 5.75
CA GLY A 38 -3.36 -7.87 5.43
C GLY A 38 -3.14 -8.83 6.61
N ARG A 39 -3.00 -8.33 7.85
CA ARG A 39 -2.73 -9.18 9.03
C ARG A 39 -3.84 -10.19 9.32
N CYS A 40 -5.10 -9.83 9.06
CA CYS A 40 -6.24 -10.75 9.15
C CYS A 40 -6.17 -11.90 8.13
N LEU A 41 -5.47 -11.68 7.01
CA LEU A 41 -5.19 -12.68 5.98
C LEU A 41 -3.87 -13.45 6.23
N GLY A 42 -3.21 -13.23 7.37
CA GLY A 42 -1.88 -13.79 7.64
C GLY A 42 -0.77 -13.18 6.76
N ARG A 43 -1.00 -12.02 6.17
CA ARG A 43 0.00 -11.24 5.43
C ARG A 43 0.51 -10.09 6.29
N ASP A 44 1.72 -9.62 6.03
CA ASP A 44 2.35 -8.56 6.83
C ASP A 44 2.82 -7.41 5.96
N GLY A 45 1.88 -6.85 5.16
CA GLY A 45 2.16 -5.72 4.30
C GLY A 45 2.69 -4.53 5.07
N ARG A 46 3.72 -3.87 4.52
CA ARG A 46 4.29 -2.63 5.04
C ARG A 46 4.35 -1.60 3.93
N VAL A 47 3.54 -0.56 4.07
CA VAL A 47 3.46 0.54 3.10
C VAL A 47 4.14 1.75 3.70
N HIS A 48 5.25 2.16 3.10
CA HIS A 48 5.99 3.35 3.46
C HIS A 48 5.34 4.56 2.81
N VAL A 49 4.88 5.48 3.64
CA VAL A 49 4.27 6.73 3.22
C VAL A 49 5.22 7.87 3.51
N ALA A 50 5.42 8.74 2.52
CA ALA A 50 6.13 10.00 2.69
C ALA A 50 5.46 11.10 1.87
N ARG A 51 5.35 12.30 2.41
CA ARG A 51 5.04 13.50 1.63
C ARG A 51 6.27 14.38 1.51
N ASP A 52 6.56 14.85 0.31
CA ASP A 52 7.71 15.71 0.06
C ASP A 52 7.41 17.20 0.32
N ALA A 53 8.44 18.04 0.17
CA ALA A 53 8.33 19.48 0.39
C ALA A 53 7.41 20.18 -0.64
N GLN A 54 7.14 19.55 -1.77
CA GLN A 54 6.20 20.04 -2.79
C GLN A 54 4.76 19.58 -2.50
N GLY A 55 4.57 18.78 -1.45
CA GLY A 55 3.27 18.29 -1.02
C GLY A 55 2.82 17.01 -1.72
N GLN A 56 3.67 16.39 -2.55
CA GLN A 56 3.36 15.13 -3.22
C GLN A 56 3.50 13.95 -2.26
N VAL A 57 2.49 13.07 -2.24
CA VAL A 57 2.51 11.83 -1.47
C VAL A 57 3.15 10.70 -2.28
N TRP A 58 4.13 10.04 -1.68
CA TRP A 58 4.85 8.90 -2.21
C TRP A 58 4.52 7.66 -1.40
N ILE A 59 4.25 6.58 -2.12
CA ILE A 59 4.00 5.24 -1.57
C ILE A 59 5.11 4.31 -2.02
N GLY A 60 5.72 3.60 -1.09
CA GLY A 60 6.75 2.60 -1.35
C GLY A 60 6.59 1.36 -0.47
N GLY A 61 7.35 0.33 -0.80
CA GLY A 61 7.40 -0.91 -0.04
C GLY A 61 8.46 -1.84 -0.61
N ASP A 62 8.88 -2.80 0.21
CA ASP A 62 9.80 -3.85 -0.22
C ASP A 62 9.10 -4.83 -1.17
N SER A 63 9.85 -5.40 -2.11
CA SER A 63 9.36 -6.42 -3.03
C SER A 63 10.33 -7.59 -3.09
N VAL A 64 9.78 -8.79 -3.32
CA VAL A 64 10.54 -10.03 -3.47
C VAL A 64 10.00 -10.83 -4.65
N THR A 65 10.90 -11.38 -5.46
CA THR A 65 10.51 -12.30 -6.54
C THR A 65 10.09 -13.64 -5.93
N CYS A 66 8.80 -13.97 -6.01
CA CYS A 66 8.27 -15.25 -5.52
C CYS A 66 8.31 -16.36 -6.59
N VAL A 67 8.16 -16.00 -7.86
CA VAL A 67 8.10 -16.92 -8.99
C VAL A 67 8.81 -16.28 -10.18
N GLU A 68 9.64 -17.06 -10.85
CA GLU A 68 10.34 -16.69 -12.09
C GLU A 68 10.22 -17.85 -13.08
N GLY A 69 10.01 -17.53 -14.37
CA GLY A 69 9.86 -18.55 -15.41
C GLY A 69 9.43 -17.97 -16.75
N HIS A 70 9.05 -18.85 -17.68
CA HIS A 70 8.63 -18.51 -19.04
C HIS A 70 7.22 -19.03 -19.32
N VAL A 71 6.45 -18.26 -20.09
CA VAL A 71 5.11 -18.65 -20.56
C VAL A 71 5.17 -18.84 -22.08
N HIS A 72 4.64 -19.96 -22.56
CA HIS A 72 4.38 -20.17 -23.99
C HIS A 72 2.94 -19.77 -24.28
N LEU A 73 2.76 -18.84 -25.22
CA LEU A 73 1.45 -18.38 -25.68
C LEU A 73 0.88 -19.30 -26.77
#